data_AF-A0A1V4RMJ3-F1
#
_entry.id   AF-A0A1V4RMJ3-F1
#
_cell.length_a   1.000
_cell.length_b   1.000
_cell.length_c   1.000
_cell.angle_alpha   90.00
_cell.angle_beta   90.00
_cell.angle_gamma   90.00
#
_symmetry.space_group_name_H-M   'P 1'
#
loop_
_entity.id
_entity.type
_entity.pdbx_description
1 polymer ?
#
loop_
_entity_poly.entity_id
_entity_poly.type
_entity_poly.pdbx_seq_one_letter_code
_entity_poly.pdbx_strand_id
1 'polypeptide(L)'
;EQEAEIRFYIAECYFNLGEYQKALYWYLRVVYLNPEQQMWAVTAQYKAAQACERLNRFDQAKSLYGRIVARYGVSSEWGRAARKRLRKLENRREE
;
A
#
# COMPACT_ATOMS: atom_id res chain seq x y z
N GLU A 1 12.48 15.88 4.80
CA GLU A 1 12.47 14.44 5.12
C GLU A 1 11.29 14.02 6.02
N GLN A 2 10.99 14.76 7.09
CA GLN A 2 9.95 14.41 8.08
C GLN A 2 8.50 14.39 7.58
N GLU A 3 8.20 15.03 6.44
CA GLU A 3 6.80 15.23 6.01
C GLU A 3 6.13 13.93 5.52
N ALA A 4 6.90 13.03 4.88
CA ALA A 4 6.42 11.73 4.44
C ALA A 4 6.11 10.81 5.64
N GLU A 5 6.99 10.84 6.63
CA GLU A 5 6.87 10.10 7.88
C GLU A 5 5.65 10.57 8.69
N ILE A 6 5.46 11.87 8.87
CA ILE A 6 4.29 12.42 9.58
C ILE A 6 3.00 12.00 8.88
N ARG A 7 2.92 12.15 7.55
CA ARG A 7 1.75 11.73 6.76
C ARG A 7 1.50 10.23 6.86
N PHE A 8 2.55 9.42 6.90
CA PHE A 8 2.45 7.98 7.10
C PHE A 8 1.85 7.65 8.47
N TYR A 9 2.32 8.28 9.55
CA TYR A 9 1.76 8.06 10.88
C TYR A 9 0.31 8.53 10.99
N ILE A 10 -0.07 9.64 10.35
CA ILE A 10 -1.48 10.06 10.26
C ILE A 10 -2.32 8.96 9.59
N ALA A 11 -1.81 8.38 8.50
CA ALA A 11 -2.49 7.30 7.81
C ALA A 11 -2.62 6.02 8.69
N GLU A 12 -1.58 5.68 9.46
CA GLU A 12 -1.61 4.55 10.41
C GLU A 12 -2.62 4.79 11.54
N CYS A 13 -2.72 6.02 12.06
CA CYS A 13 -3.75 6.39 13.03
C CYS A 13 -5.15 6.14 12.47
N TYR A 14 -5.45 6.64 11.27
CA TYR A 14 -6.75 6.39 10.63
C TYR A 14 -6.99 4.90 10.35
N PHE A 15 -5.95 4.16 9.96
CA PHE A 15 -6.06 2.73 9.71
C PHE A 15 -6.43 1.97 10.99
N ASN A 16 -5.81 2.31 12.12
CA ASN A 16 -6.07 1.71 13.42
C ASN A 16 -7.45 2.09 13.97
N LEU A 17 -7.96 3.27 13.62
CA LEU A 17 -9.34 3.69 13.92
C LEU A 17 -10.40 2.98 13.03
N GLY A 18 -9.98 2.16 12.07
CA GLY A 18 -10.90 1.51 11.11
C GLY A 18 -11.38 2.44 9.99
N GLU A 19 -10.88 3.68 9.94
CA GLU A 19 -11.19 4.71 8.96
C GLU A 19 -10.36 4.51 7.69
N TYR A 20 -10.49 3.34 7.06
CA TYR A 20 -9.61 2.89 5.99
C TYR A 20 -9.63 3.80 4.75
N GLN A 21 -10.76 4.47 4.48
CA GLN A 21 -10.89 5.42 3.38
C GLN A 21 -10.00 6.66 3.59
N LYS A 22 -9.96 7.18 4.83
CA LYS A 22 -9.08 8.30 5.21
C LYS A 22 -7.62 7.84 5.23
N ALA A 23 -7.36 6.64 5.76
CA ALA A 23 -6.02 6.06 5.77
C ALA A 23 -5.46 5.95 4.34
N LEU A 24 -6.24 5.40 3.41
CA LEU A 24 -5.87 5.28 2.00
C LEU A 24 -5.50 6.64 1.38
N TYR A 25 -6.29 7.67 1.64
CA TYR A 25 -6.02 9.02 1.14
C TYR A 25 -4.66 9.55 1.61
N TRP A 26 -4.35 9.40 2.90
CA TRP A 26 -3.08 9.86 3.45
C TRP A 26 -1.88 9.04 2.95
N TYR A 27 -2.00 7.71 2.85
CA TYR A 27 -0.96 6.88 2.27
C TYR A 27 -0.64 7.25 0.82
N LEU A 28 -1.67 7.48 -0.01
CA LEU A 28 -1.46 7.85 -1.40
C LEU A 28 -0.74 9.20 -1.51
N ARG A 29 -1.03 10.16 -0.63
CA ARG A 29 -0.28 11.42 -0.59
C ARG A 29 1.21 11.21 -0.33
N VAL A 30 1.60 10.26 0.54
CA VAL A 30 3.01 9.91 0.75
C VAL A 30 3.65 9.41 -0.55
N VAL A 31 2.94 8.53 -1.27
CA VAL A 31 3.43 7.95 -2.53
C VAL A 31 3.62 9.02 -3.62
N TYR A 32 2.68 9.97 -3.76
CA TYR A 32 2.71 10.96 -4.83
C TYR A 32 3.60 12.17 -4.53
N LEU A 33 3.69 12.62 -3.28
CA LEU A 33 4.42 13.83 -2.92
C LEU A 33 5.91 13.59 -2.66
N ASN A 34 6.31 12.34 -2.38
CA ASN A 34 7.69 12.02 -2.02
C ASN A 34 8.24 10.84 -2.85
N PRO A 35 8.24 10.93 -4.19
CA PRO A 35 8.71 9.83 -5.04
C PRO A 35 10.21 9.51 -4.87
N GLU A 36 11.01 10.46 -4.39
CA GLU A 36 12.45 10.31 -4.13
C GLU A 36 12.75 9.57 -2.81
N GLN A 37 11.86 9.66 -1.81
CA GLN A 37 11.98 8.89 -0.57
C GLN A 37 11.41 7.49 -0.77
N GLN A 38 12.21 6.66 -1.45
CA GLN A 38 11.82 5.33 -1.88
C GLN A 38 11.32 4.43 -0.74
N MET A 39 11.83 4.60 0.49
CA MET A 39 11.49 3.76 1.63
C MET A 39 10.06 4.04 2.18
N TRP A 40 9.71 5.30 2.41
CA TRP A 40 8.36 5.65 2.88
C TRP A 40 7.32 5.48 1.79
N ALA A 41 7.67 5.79 0.53
CA ALA A 41 6.77 5.63 -0.60
C ALA A 41 6.35 4.16 -0.79
N VAL A 42 7.29 3.21 -0.77
CA VAL A 42 6.94 1.78 -0.92
C VAL A 42 6.12 1.25 0.26
N THR A 43 6.48 1.66 1.48
CA THR A 43 5.76 1.25 2.69
C THR A 43 4.33 1.79 2.68
N ALA A 44 4.16 3.07 2.36
CA ALA A 44 2.85 3.70 2.23
C ALA A 44 2.02 3.06 1.11
N GLN A 45 2.63 2.75 -0.03
CA GLN A 45 1.93 2.08 -1.14
C GLN A 45 1.45 0.68 -0.74
N TYR A 46 2.25 -0.06 0.04
CA TYR A 46 1.86 -1.37 0.55
C TYR A 46 0.71 -1.25 1.56
N LYS A 47 0.78 -0.29 2.49
CA LYS A 47 -0.29 -0.01 3.46
C LYS A 47 -1.57 0.49 2.80
N ALA A 48 -1.46 1.30 1.74
CA ALA A 48 -2.59 1.72 0.90
C ALA A 48 -3.29 0.50 0.29
N ALA A 49 -2.53 -0.48 -0.23
CA ALA A 49 -3.11 -1.71 -0.75
C ALA A 49 -3.85 -2.50 0.34
N GLN A 50 -3.31 -2.57 1.57
CA GLN A 50 -3.99 -3.19 2.71
C GLN A 50 -5.27 -2.45 3.11
N ALA A 51 -5.27 -1.10 3.07
CA ALA A 51 -6.48 -0.31 3.30
C ALA A 51 -7.55 -0.60 2.23
N CYS A 52 -7.15 -0.73 0.96
CA CYS A 52 -8.05 -1.16 -0.11
C CYS A 52 -8.62 -2.56 0.15
N GLU A 53 -7.83 -3.51 0.65
CA GLU A 53 -8.34 -4.84 1.05
C GLU A 53 -9.42 -4.73 2.13
N ARG A 54 -9.22 -3.87 3.15
CA ARG A 54 -10.20 -3.64 4.22
C ARG A 54 -11.49 -2.98 3.73
N LEU A 55 -11.39 -2.18 2.65
CA LEU A 55 -12.52 -1.56 1.99
C LEU A 55 -13.21 -2.46 0.95
N ASN A 56 -12.82 -3.74 0.84
CA ASN A 56 -13.26 -4.67 -0.22
C ASN A 56 -12.95 -4.20 -1.65
N ARG A 57 -12.02 -3.24 -1.81
CA ARG A 57 -11.57 -2.73 -3.11
C ARG A 57 -10.41 -3.57 -3.65
N PHE A 58 -10.68 -4.84 -3.87
CA PHE A 58 -9.63 -5.82 -4.21
C PHE A 58 -8.91 -5.50 -5.53
N ASP A 59 -9.61 -4.97 -6.54
CA ASP A 59 -8.99 -4.59 -7.81
C ASP A 59 -7.96 -3.46 -7.63
N GLN A 60 -8.27 -2.48 -6.78
CA GLN A 60 -7.34 -1.39 -6.45
C GLN A 60 -6.15 -1.92 -5.64
N ALA A 61 -6.39 -2.83 -4.68
CA ALA A 61 -5.34 -3.47 -3.90
C ALA A 61 -4.37 -4.25 -4.81
N LYS A 62 -4.90 -5.05 -5.75
CA LYS A 62 -4.09 -5.79 -6.74
C LYS A 62 -3.23 -4.86 -7.58
N SER A 63 -3.80 -3.77 -8.09
CA SER A 63 -3.06 -2.76 -8.86
C SER A 63 -1.91 -2.14 -8.07
N LEU A 64 -2.16 -1.77 -6.81
CA LEU A 64 -1.12 -1.20 -5.93
C LEU A 64 0.01 -2.19 -5.62
N TYR A 65 -0.31 -3.44 -5.30
CA TYR A 65 0.70 -4.49 -5.10
C TYR A 65 1.47 -4.80 -6.39
N GLY A 66 0.80 -4.88 -7.53
CA GLY A 66 1.41 -5.11 -8.83
C GLY A 66 2.43 -4.02 -9.18
N ARG A 67 2.13 -2.75 -8.89
CA ARG A 67 3.08 -1.64 -9.06
C ARG A 67 4.33 -1.79 -8.18
N ILE A 68 4.19 -2.26 -6.94
CA ILE A 68 5.35 -2.53 -6.06
C ILE A 68 6.22 -3.63 -6.67
N VAL A 69 5.59 -4.72 -7.11
CA VAL A 69 6.28 -5.84 -7.76
C VAL A 69 6.98 -5.40 -9.05
N ALA A 70 6.35 -4.57 -9.87
CA ALA A 70 6.94 -4.05 -11.10
C ALA A 70 8.12 -3.11 -10.84
N ARG A 71 8.05 -2.27 -9.80
CA ARG A 71 9.11 -1.29 -9.49
C ARG A 71 10.31 -1.91 -8.76
N TYR A 72 10.07 -2.75 -7.76
CA TYR A 72 11.12 -3.32 -6.90
C TYR A 72 11.53 -4.73 -7.29
N GLY A 73 10.73 -5.41 -8.11
CA GLY A 73 11.04 -6.72 -8.65
C GLY A 73 10.85 -7.88 -7.67
N VAL A 74 10.99 -9.06 -8.25
CA VAL A 74 10.97 -10.41 -7.65
C VAL A 74 11.48 -10.57 -6.25
N SER A 75 12.72 -10.12 -6.21
CA SER A 75 13.76 -10.59 -5.33
C SER A 75 13.92 -9.64 -4.16
N SER A 76 13.37 -8.43 -4.28
CA SER A 76 13.26 -7.45 -3.21
C SER A 76 12.25 -7.90 -2.15
N GLU A 77 12.52 -7.57 -0.90
CA GLU A 77 11.64 -7.86 0.23
C GLU A 77 10.22 -7.33 0.00
N TRP A 78 10.11 -6.10 -0.51
CA TRP A 78 8.83 -5.46 -0.84
C TRP A 78 8.09 -6.18 -1.95
N GLY A 79 8.80 -6.59 -3.01
CA GLY A 79 8.21 -7.33 -4.12
C GLY A 79 7.73 -8.71 -3.72
N ARG A 80 8.48 -9.44 -2.88
CA ARG A 80 8.04 -10.73 -2.33
C ARG A 80 6.79 -10.58 -1.46
N ALA A 81 6.79 -9.59 -0.56
CA ALA A 81 5.64 -9.31 0.30
C ALA A 81 4.39 -8.94 -0.50
N ALA A 82 4.52 -8.02 -1.47
CA ALA A 82 3.44 -7.59 -2.34
C ALA A 82 2.91 -8.75 -3.20
N ARG A 83 3.80 -9.56 -3.80
CA ARG A 83 3.40 -10.74 -4.58
C ARG A 83 2.63 -11.76 -3.74
N LYS A 84 3.07 -12.03 -2.52
CA LYS A 84 2.37 -12.96 -1.61
C LYS A 84 0.93 -12.52 -1.35
N ARG A 85 0.73 -11.20 -1.14
CA ARG A 85 -0.61 -10.61 -0.97
C ARG A 85 -1.43 -10.64 -2.26
N LEU A 86 -0.82 -10.29 -3.38
CA LEU A 86 -1.46 -10.31 -4.70
C LEU A 86 -2.05 -11.69 -5.02
N ARG A 87 -1.24 -12.76 -4.87
CA ARG A 87 -1.70 -14.15 -5.08
C ARG A 87 -2.86 -14.53 -4.16
N LYS A 88 -2.83 -14.09 -2.90
CA LYS A 88 -3.94 -14.32 -1.96
C LYS A 88 -5.24 -13.63 -2.40
N LEU A 89 -5.14 -12.48 -3.07
CA LEU A 89 -6.29 -11.75 -3.60
C LEU A 89 -6.78 -12.30 -4.94
N GLU A 90 -5.92 -12.92 -5.73
CA GLU A 90 -6.28 -13.63 -6.96
C GLU A 90 -7.14 -14.84 -6.65
N ASN A 91 -6.68 -15.71 -5.75
CA ASN A 91 -7.43 -16.89 -5.33
C ASN A 91 -8.79 -16.56 -4.70
N ARG A 92 -8.92 -15.41 -4.00
CA ARG A 92 -10.18 -15.01 -3.34
C ARG A 92 -11.29 -14.57 -4.30
N ARG A 93 -11.00 -14.43 -5.59
CA ARG A 93 -11.96 -14.02 -6.62
C ARG A 93 -12.46 -15.19 -7.46
N GLU A 94 -11.88 -16.38 -7.26
CA GLU A 94 -12.22 -17.63 -7.96
C GLU A 94 -13.14 -18.54 -7.13
N GLU A 95 -13.54 -18.12 -5.92
CA GLU A 95 -14.59 -18.74 -5.09
C GLU A 95 -15.89 -17.93 -5.17
#